data_AF-A0A3E1ELT4-F1
#
_entry.id   AF-A0A3E1ELT4-F1
#
_cell.length_a   1.000
_cell.length_b   1.000
_cell.length_c   1.000
_cell.angle_alpha   90.00
_cell.angle_beta   90.00
_cell.angle_gamma   90.00
#
_symmetry.space_group_name_H-M   'P 1'
#
loop_
_entity.id
_entity.type
_entity.pdbx_description
1 polymer ?
#
loop_
_entity_poly.entity_id
_entity_poly.type
_entity_poly.pdbx_seq_one_letter_code
_entity_poly.pdbx_strand_id
1 'polypeptide(L)'
;MKSLTALVLALTLSVAAHAAPSQQSFAELLKLTATQAKLDALAWNIDRQLKDAFYLELVNHATSPAIEYTVSFRKKVQENFRNEITVEYLAGAYVQGNDAGWTQEEVDALLALAEKPAGRTALAKLVGTGRSIELLAGNRIATFRQQPAQSLPRAMKEVLEINAKALAAEKAQAAVTTLPDGKAVATLPPPAESPKSK
;
A
#
# COMPACT_ATOMS: atom_id res chain seq x y z
N MET A 1 8.74 -52.09 44.37
CA MET A 1 8.65 -50.62 44.58
C MET A 1 9.53 -49.82 43.63
N LYS A 2 10.75 -50.28 43.24
CA LYS A 2 11.64 -49.56 42.31
C LYS A 2 11.10 -49.38 40.88
N SER A 3 10.20 -50.26 40.44
CA SER A 3 9.57 -50.22 39.11
C SER A 3 8.43 -49.19 38.98
N LEU A 4 7.84 -48.75 40.09
CA LEU A 4 6.76 -47.74 40.07
C LEU A 4 7.33 -46.32 39.91
N THR A 5 8.49 -46.05 40.51
CA THR A 5 9.18 -44.76 40.41
C THR A 5 9.72 -44.47 39.01
N ALA A 6 10.16 -45.50 38.28
CA ALA A 6 10.61 -45.36 36.90
C ALA A 6 9.47 -45.02 35.93
N LEU A 7 8.26 -45.57 36.17
CA LEU A 7 7.09 -45.32 35.34
C LEU A 7 6.56 -43.89 35.52
N VAL A 8 6.59 -43.37 36.75
CA VAL A 8 6.17 -41.98 37.02
C VAL A 8 7.15 -40.96 36.43
N LEU A 9 8.46 -41.25 36.44
CA LEU A 9 9.48 -40.37 35.83
C LEU A 9 9.42 -40.38 34.29
N ALA A 10 9.06 -41.53 33.69
CA ALA A 10 8.84 -41.64 32.24
C ALA A 10 7.55 -40.94 31.78
N LEU A 11 6.49 -40.92 32.61
CA LEU A 11 5.26 -40.19 32.29
C LEU A 11 5.42 -38.66 32.36
N THR A 12 6.32 -38.14 33.21
CA THR A 12 6.56 -36.69 33.31
C THR A 12 7.37 -36.10 32.17
N LEU A 13 8.08 -36.93 31.39
CA LEU A 13 8.87 -36.51 30.22
C LEU A 13 8.06 -36.43 28.92
N SER A 14 6.80 -36.86 28.92
CA SER A 14 5.97 -36.91 27.71
C SER A 14 5.05 -35.69 27.52
N VAL A 15 5.17 -34.67 28.39
CA VAL A 15 4.58 -33.36 28.10
C VAL A 15 5.52 -32.66 27.13
N ALA A 16 5.37 -32.96 25.83
CA ALA A 16 5.89 -32.11 24.78
C ALA A 16 5.29 -30.72 25.04
N ALA A 17 6.11 -29.80 25.54
CA ALA A 17 5.74 -28.41 25.69
C ALA A 17 5.26 -27.96 24.32
N HIS A 18 3.97 -27.65 24.18
CA HIS A 18 3.40 -27.08 22.96
C HIS A 18 3.97 -25.68 22.82
N ALA A 19 5.17 -25.60 22.26
CA ALA A 19 5.87 -24.34 22.09
C ALA A 19 5.16 -23.57 20.98
N ALA A 20 4.93 -22.29 21.23
CA ALA A 20 4.56 -21.38 20.16
C ALA A 20 5.65 -21.43 19.07
N PRO A 21 5.27 -21.37 17.79
CA PRO A 21 6.22 -21.46 16.71
C PRO A 21 7.15 -20.25 16.72
N SER A 22 8.41 -20.48 16.36
CA SER A 22 9.36 -19.40 16.16
C SER A 22 8.93 -18.53 14.98
N GLN A 23 9.20 -17.23 15.07
CA GLN A 23 8.93 -16.28 13.98
C GLN A 23 9.62 -16.73 12.68
N GLN A 24 10.81 -17.32 12.77
CA GLN A 24 11.58 -17.77 11.62
C GLN A 24 10.92 -18.97 10.94
N SER A 25 10.61 -20.04 11.68
CA SER A 25 9.96 -21.25 11.13
C SER A 25 8.62 -20.91 10.49
N PHE A 26 7.85 -20.04 11.15
CA PHE A 26 6.57 -19.61 10.61
C PHE A 26 6.72 -18.72 9.36
N ALA A 27 7.71 -17.83 9.31
CA ALA A 27 8.02 -17.04 8.12
C ALA A 27 8.43 -17.94 6.93
N GLU A 28 9.20 -19.00 7.18
CA GLU A 28 9.55 -20.00 6.15
C GLU A 28 8.30 -20.72 5.63
N LEU A 29 7.40 -21.13 6.52
CA LEU A 29 6.12 -21.73 6.16
C LEU A 29 5.28 -20.78 5.28
N LEU A 30 5.21 -19.49 5.62
CA LEU A 30 4.51 -18.48 4.83
C LEU A 30 5.13 -18.30 3.43
N LYS A 31 6.47 -18.35 3.30
CA LYS A 31 7.15 -18.27 1.99
C LYS A 31 6.76 -19.44 1.09
N LEU A 32 6.61 -20.64 1.65
CA LEU A 32 6.25 -21.85 0.91
C LEU A 32 4.79 -21.88 0.43
N THR A 33 3.92 -21.05 1.02
CA THR A 33 2.48 -21.05 0.76
C THR A 33 2.03 -20.00 -0.25
N ALA A 34 2.98 -19.46 -1.02
CA ALA A 34 2.77 -18.35 -1.95
C ALA A 34 2.20 -17.09 -1.25
N THR A 35 2.44 -16.93 0.05
CA THR A 35 1.98 -15.76 0.80
C THR A 35 2.55 -14.48 0.21
N GLN A 36 3.83 -14.47 -0.15
CA GLN A 36 4.47 -13.34 -0.82
C GLN A 36 3.74 -12.93 -2.11
N ALA A 37 3.42 -13.89 -2.98
CA ALA A 37 2.73 -13.61 -4.23
C ALA A 37 1.33 -13.01 -4.01
N LYS A 38 0.61 -13.47 -2.97
CA LYS A 38 -0.69 -12.90 -2.60
C LYS A 38 -0.57 -11.48 -2.04
N LEU A 39 0.48 -11.19 -1.27
CA LEU A 39 0.78 -9.84 -0.77
C LEU A 39 1.14 -8.89 -1.91
N ASP A 40 1.93 -9.35 -2.87
CA ASP A 40 2.27 -8.59 -4.08
C ASP A 40 1.02 -8.31 -4.93
N ALA A 41 0.12 -9.30 -5.08
CA ALA A 41 -1.16 -9.12 -5.77
C ALA A 41 -2.06 -8.09 -5.06
N LEU A 42 -2.08 -8.09 -3.73
CA LEU A 42 -2.81 -7.09 -2.94
C LEU A 42 -2.21 -5.69 -3.12
N ALA A 43 -0.89 -5.56 -3.07
CA ALA A 43 -0.19 -4.29 -3.31
C ALA A 43 -0.53 -3.73 -4.70
N TRP A 44 -0.53 -4.60 -5.72
CA TRP A 44 -0.88 -4.25 -7.08
C TRP A 44 -2.33 -3.79 -7.20
N ASN A 45 -3.28 -4.46 -6.52
CA ASN A 45 -4.68 -4.07 -6.55
C ASN A 45 -4.91 -2.68 -5.92
N ILE A 46 -4.23 -2.37 -4.81
CA ILE A 46 -4.26 -1.04 -4.18
C ILE A 46 -3.71 0.02 -5.15
N ASP A 47 -2.56 -0.25 -5.77
CA ASP A 47 -1.95 0.68 -6.73
C ASP A 47 -2.86 0.97 -7.94
N ARG A 48 -3.58 -0.05 -8.42
CA ARG A 48 -4.57 0.10 -9.48
C ARG A 48 -5.75 0.97 -9.03
N GLN A 49 -6.32 0.71 -7.86
CA GLN A 49 -7.43 1.50 -7.33
C GLN A 49 -7.07 2.97 -7.16
N LEU A 50 -5.87 3.26 -6.66
CA LEU A 50 -5.37 4.63 -6.54
C LEU A 50 -5.25 5.29 -7.91
N LYS A 51 -4.69 4.58 -8.90
CA LYS A 51 -4.59 5.08 -10.27
C LYS A 51 -5.95 5.48 -10.83
N ASP A 52 -6.92 4.59 -10.70
CA ASP A 52 -8.27 4.80 -11.24
C ASP A 52 -8.94 6.01 -10.57
N ALA A 53 -8.76 6.18 -9.24
CA ALA A 53 -9.28 7.32 -8.51
C ALA A 53 -8.71 8.66 -9.00
N PHE A 54 -7.39 8.77 -9.20
CA PHE A 54 -6.78 9.99 -9.73
C PHE A 54 -7.12 10.21 -11.21
N TYR A 55 -7.21 9.14 -11.99
CA TYR A 55 -7.52 9.24 -13.41
C TYR A 55 -8.90 9.87 -13.63
N LEU A 56 -9.90 9.51 -12.84
CA LEU A 56 -11.25 10.08 -12.89
C LEU A 56 -11.28 11.59 -12.61
N GLU A 57 -10.43 12.08 -11.71
CA GLU A 57 -10.40 13.49 -11.33
C GLU A 57 -9.62 14.36 -12.33
N LEU A 58 -8.59 13.76 -12.96
CA LEU A 58 -7.65 14.46 -13.83
C LEU A 58 -8.01 14.37 -15.33
N VAL A 59 -9.18 13.85 -15.68
CA VAL A 59 -9.58 13.61 -17.08
C VAL A 59 -9.44 14.87 -17.94
N ASN A 60 -8.74 14.72 -19.07
CA ASN A 60 -8.55 15.68 -20.17
C ASN A 60 -7.81 17.00 -19.88
N HIS A 61 -7.41 17.28 -18.63
CA HIS A 61 -6.73 18.54 -18.28
C HIS A 61 -5.58 18.39 -17.27
N ALA A 62 -4.98 17.20 -17.18
CA ALA A 62 -3.84 16.96 -16.30
C ALA A 62 -2.57 17.64 -16.83
N THR A 63 -1.98 18.51 -16.01
CA THR A 63 -0.64 19.08 -16.25
C THR A 63 0.46 18.12 -15.80
N SER A 64 1.68 18.26 -16.34
CA SER A 64 2.85 17.43 -15.92
C SER A 64 3.06 17.43 -14.40
N PRO A 65 3.01 18.58 -13.69
CA PRO A 65 3.19 18.59 -12.24
C PRO A 65 2.12 17.79 -11.47
N ALA A 66 0.86 17.81 -11.95
CA ALA A 66 -0.22 17.04 -11.34
C ALA A 66 -0.04 15.53 -11.55
N ILE A 67 0.46 15.13 -12.72
CA ILE A 67 0.81 13.74 -13.03
C ILE A 67 1.98 13.26 -12.18
N GLU A 68 3.05 14.05 -12.07
CA GLU A 68 4.24 13.74 -11.27
C GLU A 68 3.90 13.56 -9.79
N TYR A 69 3.08 14.47 -9.24
CA TYR A 69 2.60 14.34 -7.86
C TYR A 69 1.83 13.02 -7.69
N THR A 70 0.90 12.71 -8.59
CA THR A 70 0.09 11.49 -8.54
C THR A 70 0.97 10.23 -8.53
N VAL A 71 1.99 10.18 -9.38
CA VAL A 71 2.96 9.08 -9.43
C VAL A 71 3.73 8.96 -8.12
N SER A 72 4.21 10.08 -7.57
CA SER A 72 4.97 10.09 -6.31
C SER A 72 4.13 9.65 -5.10
N PHE A 73 2.88 10.09 -5.03
CA PHE A 73 1.95 9.72 -3.97
C PHE A 73 1.65 8.22 -4.02
N ARG A 74 1.34 7.67 -5.20
CA ARG A 74 1.09 6.23 -5.38
C ARG A 74 2.30 5.40 -4.96
N LYS A 75 3.50 5.80 -5.37
CA LYS A 75 4.75 5.14 -4.97
C LYS A 75 4.92 5.14 -3.45
N LYS A 76 4.66 6.26 -2.78
CA LYS A 76 4.74 6.38 -1.32
C LYS A 76 3.74 5.45 -0.61
N VAL A 77 2.50 5.38 -1.07
CA VAL A 77 1.50 4.46 -0.50
C VAL A 77 1.93 3.00 -0.71
N GLN A 78 2.47 2.67 -1.89
CA GLN A 78 2.96 1.32 -2.18
C GLN A 78 4.17 0.94 -1.31
N GLU A 79 5.12 1.86 -1.10
CA GLU A 79 6.27 1.64 -0.23
C GLU A 79 5.84 1.41 1.22
N ASN A 80 4.93 2.26 1.73
CA ASN A 80 4.35 2.07 3.07
C ASN A 80 3.67 0.71 3.20
N PHE A 81 2.92 0.28 2.18
CA PHE A 81 2.28 -1.03 2.15
C PHE A 81 3.29 -2.18 2.23
N ARG A 82 4.31 -2.13 1.38
CA ARG A 82 5.34 -3.17 1.31
C ARG A 82 6.14 -3.28 2.61
N ASN A 83 6.38 -2.16 3.29
CA ASN A 83 7.10 -2.14 4.56
C ASN A 83 6.27 -2.70 5.72
N GLU A 84 4.95 -2.51 5.69
CA GLU A 84 4.06 -2.93 6.78
C GLU A 84 3.45 -4.32 6.60
N ILE A 85 3.52 -4.90 5.40
CA ILE A 85 2.98 -6.23 5.10
C ILE A 85 4.06 -7.10 4.44
N THR A 86 5.15 -7.34 5.17
CA THR A 86 6.14 -8.36 4.83
C THR A 86 5.78 -9.70 5.46
N VAL A 87 6.30 -10.79 4.91
CA VAL A 87 6.13 -12.13 5.48
C VAL A 87 6.67 -12.18 6.92
N GLU A 88 7.82 -11.53 7.14
CA GLU A 88 8.49 -11.45 8.44
C GLU A 88 7.63 -10.70 9.47
N TYR A 89 7.00 -9.60 9.05
CA TYR A 89 6.09 -8.83 9.90
C TYR A 89 4.85 -9.64 10.27
N LEU A 90 4.22 -10.29 9.27
CA LEU A 90 3.04 -11.13 9.50
C LEU A 90 3.35 -12.32 10.39
N ALA A 91 4.53 -12.93 10.23
CA ALA A 91 4.98 -14.01 11.10
C ALA A 91 5.16 -13.53 12.54
N GLY A 92 5.79 -12.36 12.74
CA GLY A 92 5.95 -11.78 14.07
C GLY A 92 4.62 -11.45 14.74
N ALA A 93 3.70 -10.84 13.99
CA ALA A 93 2.36 -10.50 14.47
C ALA A 93 1.55 -11.75 14.84
N TYR A 94 1.68 -12.83 14.07
CA TYR A 94 1.01 -14.10 14.37
C TYR A 94 1.54 -14.73 15.67
N VAL A 95 2.87 -14.83 15.80
CA VAL A 95 3.52 -15.46 16.96
C VAL A 95 3.25 -14.69 18.25
N GLN A 96 3.17 -13.35 18.18
CA GLN A 96 2.89 -12.51 19.34
C GLN A 96 1.40 -12.48 19.75
N GLY A 97 0.49 -12.84 18.84
CA GLY A 97 -0.95 -12.62 19.01
C GLY A 97 -1.78 -13.85 19.29
N ASN A 98 -1.21 -15.06 19.36
CA ASN A 98 -1.98 -16.30 19.40
C ASN A 98 -1.72 -17.18 20.62
N ASP A 99 -2.71 -17.28 21.50
CA ASP A 99 -2.78 -18.30 22.57
C ASP A 99 -3.41 -19.63 22.08
N ALA A 100 -3.93 -19.69 20.84
CA ALA A 100 -4.64 -20.85 20.27
C ALA A 100 -4.22 -21.18 18.82
N GLY A 101 -3.00 -20.82 18.44
CA GLY A 101 -2.47 -20.97 17.07
C GLY A 101 -1.81 -22.32 16.78
N TRP A 102 -1.14 -22.40 15.62
CA TRP A 102 -0.23 -23.51 15.26
C TRP A 102 0.84 -23.70 16.33
N THR A 103 1.26 -24.94 16.61
CA THR A 103 2.44 -25.21 17.45
C THR A 103 3.72 -25.28 16.62
N GLN A 104 4.88 -25.21 17.27
CA GLN A 104 6.18 -25.42 16.62
C GLN A 104 6.24 -26.79 15.93
N GLU A 105 5.76 -27.85 16.58
CA GLU A 105 5.76 -29.21 16.00
C GLU A 105 4.91 -29.30 14.73
N GLU A 106 3.75 -28.64 14.70
CA GLU A 106 2.90 -28.61 13.52
C GLU A 106 3.56 -27.82 12.38
N VAL A 107 4.21 -26.70 12.70
CA VAL A 107 4.99 -25.92 11.72
C VAL A 107 6.14 -26.76 11.15
N ASP A 108 6.89 -27.45 12.00
CA ASP A 108 8.02 -28.28 11.57
C ASP A 108 7.55 -29.48 10.73
N ALA A 109 6.42 -30.11 11.09
CA ALA A 109 5.82 -31.18 10.30
C ALA A 109 5.38 -30.69 8.90
N LEU A 110 4.84 -29.48 8.81
CA LEU A 110 4.49 -28.86 7.55
C LEU A 110 5.72 -28.48 6.70
N LEU A 111 6.78 -27.98 7.33
CA LEU A 111 8.04 -27.70 6.66
C LEU A 111 8.68 -28.99 6.11
N ALA A 112 8.71 -30.06 6.91
CA ALA A 112 9.18 -31.38 6.49
C ALA A 112 8.35 -31.95 5.33
N LEU A 113 7.02 -31.78 5.37
CA LEU A 113 6.16 -32.16 4.25
C LEU A 113 6.54 -31.40 2.97
N ALA A 114 6.89 -30.12 3.08
CA ALA A 114 7.25 -29.27 1.95
C ALA A 114 8.62 -29.56 1.33
N GLU A 115 9.46 -30.39 1.95
CA GLU A 115 10.74 -30.84 1.36
C GLU A 115 10.51 -31.62 0.05
N LYS A 116 9.37 -32.32 -0.06
CA LYS A 116 8.99 -33.05 -1.28
C LYS A 116 8.20 -32.14 -2.24
N PRO A 117 8.43 -32.20 -3.56
CA PRO A 117 7.70 -31.38 -4.54
C PRO A 117 6.17 -31.51 -4.46
N ALA A 118 5.67 -32.73 -4.22
CA ALA A 118 4.25 -32.99 -4.04
C ALA A 118 3.71 -32.35 -2.74
N GLY A 119 4.48 -32.43 -1.65
CA GLY A 119 4.12 -31.82 -0.37
C GLY A 119 4.12 -30.30 -0.43
N ARG A 120 5.10 -29.68 -1.11
CA ARG A 120 5.09 -28.23 -1.39
C ARG A 120 3.84 -27.79 -2.14
N THR A 121 3.41 -28.56 -3.14
CA THR A 121 2.20 -28.28 -3.92
C THR A 121 0.93 -28.45 -3.08
N ALA A 122 0.87 -29.49 -2.26
CA ALA A 122 -0.24 -29.72 -1.34
C ALA A 122 -0.35 -28.59 -0.31
N LEU A 123 0.77 -28.18 0.27
CA LEU A 123 0.86 -27.08 1.23
C LEU A 123 0.39 -25.75 0.62
N ALA A 124 0.87 -25.44 -0.58
CA ALA A 124 0.44 -24.25 -1.32
C ALA A 124 -1.05 -24.26 -1.67
N LYS A 125 -1.68 -25.43 -1.87
CA LYS A 125 -3.14 -25.56 -2.08
C LYS A 125 -3.92 -25.45 -0.77
N LEU A 126 -3.44 -26.11 0.29
CA LEU A 126 -4.08 -26.13 1.61
C LEU A 126 -4.17 -24.71 2.18
N VAL A 127 -3.06 -23.98 2.18
CA VAL A 127 -2.96 -22.57 2.59
C VAL A 127 -3.41 -21.62 1.46
N GLY A 128 -3.46 -22.14 0.23
CA GLY A 128 -3.95 -21.49 -0.98
C GLY A 128 -5.41 -21.04 -0.90
N THR A 129 -6.26 -21.76 -0.15
CA THR A 129 -7.72 -21.53 -0.01
C THR A 129 -8.13 -20.22 0.70
N GLY A 130 -7.24 -19.25 0.83
CA GLY A 130 -7.59 -17.84 1.06
C GLY A 130 -7.75 -17.43 2.53
N ARG A 131 -8.19 -18.33 3.41
CA ARG A 131 -8.44 -18.00 4.83
C ARG A 131 -7.20 -17.57 5.61
N SER A 132 -6.02 -18.10 5.29
CA SER A 132 -4.83 -17.93 6.13
C SER A 132 -4.30 -16.50 6.12
N ILE A 133 -4.23 -15.84 4.96
CA ILE A 133 -3.73 -14.47 4.87
C ILE A 133 -4.74 -13.47 5.43
N GLU A 134 -6.04 -13.68 5.20
CA GLU A 134 -7.06 -12.84 5.82
C GLU A 134 -7.11 -13.01 7.34
N LEU A 135 -6.84 -14.20 7.89
CA LEU A 135 -6.64 -14.38 9.33
C LEU A 135 -5.35 -13.73 9.83
N LEU A 136 -4.24 -13.92 9.12
CA LEU A 136 -2.89 -13.44 9.51
C LEU A 136 -2.75 -11.92 9.42
N ALA A 137 -3.34 -11.34 8.39
CA ALA A 137 -3.19 -9.95 8.05
C ALA A 137 -4.49 -9.17 8.23
N GLY A 138 -5.59 -9.77 8.68
CA GLY A 138 -6.94 -9.18 8.69
C GLY A 138 -7.01 -7.79 9.31
N ASN A 139 -6.50 -7.62 10.54
CA ASN A 139 -6.47 -6.31 11.21
C ASN A 139 -5.55 -5.32 10.50
N ARG A 140 -4.43 -5.79 9.92
CA ARG A 140 -3.45 -4.94 9.24
C ARG A 140 -3.92 -4.50 7.85
N ILE A 141 -4.47 -5.42 7.06
CA ILE A 141 -5.10 -5.15 5.76
C ILE A 141 -6.29 -4.22 5.95
N ALA A 142 -7.10 -4.39 7.00
CA ALA A 142 -8.19 -3.46 7.32
C ALA A 142 -7.66 -2.06 7.63
N THR A 143 -6.64 -1.95 8.50
CA THR A 143 -5.96 -0.67 8.81
C THR A 143 -5.39 -0.04 7.54
N PHE A 144 -4.78 -0.84 6.67
CA PHE A 144 -4.22 -0.35 5.43
C PHE A 144 -5.28 0.06 4.42
N ARG A 145 -6.50 -0.48 4.44
CA ARG A 145 -7.60 0.06 3.63
C ARG A 145 -8.05 1.43 4.13
N GLN A 146 -7.92 1.70 5.43
CA GLN A 146 -8.31 2.98 6.02
C GLN A 146 -7.31 4.11 5.73
N GLN A 147 -6.01 3.82 5.61
CA GLN A 147 -5.00 4.85 5.32
C GLN A 147 -5.22 5.58 3.97
N PRO A 148 -5.39 4.88 2.84
CA PRO A 148 -5.79 5.48 1.57
C PRO A 148 -7.12 6.20 1.69
N ALA A 149 -8.13 5.64 2.37
CA ALA A 149 -9.41 6.31 2.54
C ALA A 149 -9.31 7.67 3.26
N GLN A 150 -8.36 7.81 4.19
CA GLN A 150 -8.11 9.07 4.91
C GLN A 150 -7.18 10.03 4.15
N SER A 151 -6.20 9.52 3.42
CA SER A 151 -5.18 10.35 2.75
C SER A 151 -5.56 10.74 1.32
N LEU A 152 -6.36 9.93 0.63
CA LEU A 152 -6.77 10.15 -0.75
C LEU A 152 -7.54 11.47 -0.95
N PRO A 153 -8.51 11.87 -0.11
CA PRO A 153 -9.20 13.16 -0.30
C PRO A 153 -8.25 14.36 -0.23
N ARG A 154 -7.25 14.30 0.68
CA ARG A 154 -6.24 15.36 0.80
C ARG A 154 -5.33 15.38 -0.43
N ALA A 155 -4.84 14.21 -0.85
CA ALA A 155 -3.99 14.09 -2.03
C ALA A 155 -4.73 14.55 -3.29
N MET A 156 -6.03 14.26 -3.41
CA MET A 156 -6.86 14.71 -4.53
C MET A 156 -6.97 16.23 -4.57
N LYS A 157 -7.21 16.86 -3.41
CA LYS A 157 -7.22 18.31 -3.29
C LYS A 157 -5.89 18.94 -3.71
N GLU A 158 -4.77 18.38 -3.25
CA GLU A 158 -3.43 18.85 -3.63
C GLU A 158 -3.19 18.71 -5.14
N VAL A 159 -3.57 17.58 -5.73
CA VAL A 159 -3.49 17.35 -7.19
C VAL A 159 -4.27 18.41 -7.97
N LEU A 160 -5.51 18.70 -7.57
CA LEU A 160 -6.34 19.72 -8.21
C LEU A 160 -5.75 21.12 -8.09
N GLU A 161 -5.23 21.48 -6.91
CA GLU A 161 -4.58 22.77 -6.68
C GLU A 161 -3.30 22.94 -7.50
N ILE A 162 -2.47 21.89 -7.57
CA ILE A 162 -1.26 21.87 -8.41
C ILE A 162 -1.68 22.05 -9.88
N ASN A 163 -2.70 21.33 -10.31
CA ASN A 163 -3.19 21.39 -11.68
C ASN A 163 -3.71 22.79 -12.05
N ALA A 164 -4.52 23.39 -11.18
CA ALA A 164 -5.06 24.73 -11.37
C ALA A 164 -3.96 25.80 -11.41
N LYS A 165 -2.96 25.72 -10.52
CA LYS A 165 -1.81 26.63 -10.51
C LYS A 165 -0.97 26.53 -11.77
N ALA A 166 -0.71 25.31 -12.25
CA ALA A 166 0.04 25.09 -13.47
C ALA A 166 -0.68 25.64 -14.71
N LEU A 167 -1.99 25.39 -14.83
CA LEU A 167 -2.81 25.95 -15.91
C LEU A 167 -2.87 27.49 -15.87
N ALA A 168 -2.95 28.09 -14.68
CA ALA A 168 -2.92 29.54 -14.53
C ALA A 168 -1.56 30.14 -14.94
N ALA A 169 -0.46 29.48 -14.59
CA ALA A 169 0.88 29.89 -14.98
C ALA A 169 1.09 29.80 -16.50
N GLU A 170 0.60 28.73 -17.14
CA GLU A 170 0.65 28.57 -18.60
C GLU A 170 -0.13 29.68 -19.31
N LYS A 171 -1.36 29.99 -18.86
CA LYS A 171 -2.16 31.09 -19.41
C LYS A 171 -1.50 32.45 -19.22
N ALA A 172 -0.88 32.70 -18.07
CA ALA A 172 -0.16 33.95 -17.80
C ALA A 172 1.06 34.10 -18.72
N GLN A 173 1.81 33.02 -18.95
CA GLN A 173 2.94 33.01 -19.89
C GLN A 173 2.47 33.27 -21.33
N ALA A 174 1.38 32.64 -21.78
CA ALA A 174 0.83 32.87 -23.11
C ALA A 174 0.35 34.32 -23.34
N ALA A 175 -0.18 34.97 -22.30
CA ALA A 175 -0.60 36.38 -22.35
C ALA A 175 0.58 37.36 -22.43
N VAL A 176 1.73 37.02 -21.85
CA VAL A 176 2.95 37.84 -21.92
C VAL A 176 3.61 37.76 -23.30
N THR A 177 3.57 36.58 -23.94
CA THR A 177 4.16 36.36 -25.27
C THR A 177 3.31 36.94 -26.42
N THR A 178 2.11 37.44 -26.14
CA THR A 178 1.17 38.00 -27.14
C THR A 178 1.05 39.53 -27.11
N LEU A 179 1.84 40.23 -26.28
CA LEU A 179 1.97 41.69 -26.35
C LEU A 179 2.81 42.08 -27.58
N PRO A 180 2.27 42.88 -28.53
CA PRO A 180 3.02 43.33 -29.68
C PRO A 180 4.10 44.34 -29.24
N ASP A 181 5.23 44.29 -29.94
CA ASP A 181 6.39 45.16 -29.77
C ASP A 181 6.05 46.59 -29.33
N GLY A 182 6.69 47.01 -28.24
CA GLY A 182 6.52 48.32 -27.65
C GLY A 182 6.75 49.45 -28.67
N LYS A 183 5.71 50.26 -28.86
CA LYS A 183 5.85 51.69 -29.12
C LYS A 183 4.90 52.46 -28.20
N ALA A 184 5.48 53.23 -27.30
CA ALA A 184 4.83 54.33 -26.61
C ALA A 184 5.42 55.65 -27.15
N VAL A 185 4.59 56.60 -27.56
CA VAL A 185 4.85 58.03 -27.33
C VAL A 185 3.50 58.76 -27.20
N ALA A 186 3.36 59.50 -26.10
CA ALA A 186 2.29 60.43 -25.81
C ALA A 186 2.40 61.71 -26.66
N THR A 187 1.25 62.27 -27.07
CA THR A 187 1.08 63.73 -27.23
C THR A 187 -0.40 64.10 -27.03
N LEU A 188 -0.67 64.89 -26.00
CA LEU A 188 -1.85 65.75 -25.77
C LEU A 188 -1.27 67.14 -25.38
N PRO A 189 -2.02 68.27 -25.40
CA PRO A 189 -3.19 68.73 -26.19
C PRO A 189 -3.02 70.27 -26.54
N PRO A 190 -4.01 71.20 -26.56
CA PRO A 190 -5.43 71.32 -26.99
C PRO A 190 -5.59 72.53 -28.00
N PRO A 191 -6.66 73.37 -28.15
CA PRO A 191 -8.09 73.34 -27.73
C PRO A 191 -9.13 73.83 -28.81
N ALA A 192 -10.40 73.92 -28.36
CA ALA A 192 -11.49 74.81 -28.80
C ALA A 192 -12.20 74.45 -30.13
N GLU A 193 -13.53 74.49 -30.29
CA GLU A 193 -14.56 75.32 -29.66
C GLU A 193 -15.92 74.62 -29.90
N SER A 194 -16.79 74.55 -28.88
CA SER A 194 -18.24 74.50 -29.16
C SER A 194 -18.65 75.93 -29.57
N PRO A 195 -19.67 76.16 -30.43
CA PRO A 195 -21.02 76.15 -29.85
C PRO A 195 -22.23 75.96 -30.81
N LYS A 196 -23.37 75.72 -30.13
CA LYS A 196 -24.78 76.04 -30.44
C LYS A 196 -25.65 75.09 -31.29
N SER A 197 -26.60 74.53 -30.56
CA SER A 197 -27.96 74.16 -30.97
C SER A 197 -28.65 75.20 -31.86
N LYS A 198 -29.44 74.70 -32.81
CA LYS A 198 -30.84 75.08 -33.01
C LYS A 198 -31.64 73.86 -33.42
#